data_AF-A0AA96MTE9-F1
#
_entry.id   AF-A0AA96MTE9-F1
#
_cell.length_a   1.000
_cell.length_b   1.000
_cell.length_c   1.000
_cell.angle_alpha   90.00
_cell.angle_beta   90.00
_cell.angle_gamma   90.00
#
_symmetry.space_group_name_H-M   'P 1'
#
loop_
_entity.id
_entity.type
_entity.pdbx_description
1 polymer ?
#
loop_
_entity_poly.entity_id
_entity_poly.type
_entity_poly.pdbx_seq_one_letter_code
_entity_poly.pdbx_strand_id
1 'polypeptide(L)'
;MNSSINNITKFGSYAENDVIFLLKDLSHFQLEGSIDNREKQIQLGQHYSETLPIEYQPPANYMELFRETLIEYKQKVALCTGIVAEQIYGLKGENTVLVSLARAGTPIGILIKRYIKEKYHADLPHYSVSIIRDKGLDENAISFILEKHPGKTIQFIDGWTGKGAISIELTKACKEISEKYGIVLDDSLAVLADPGHCTTLYGTREDFLIPSACLNSTVSGLVSRTVLNKELIGPDDFHGAKYYHNLAESDVSNEYLDVITNEFPAIFEEAAKSAAYLLQYHEEATFQGMQDVQKIKGEYNIENTNYIKPGVGETTRVLLRRVPWKILMKDMESPYVRHILMLAKERNVEVIHYPNMSYTCCGLIKKVGKK
;
A
#
# COMPACT_ATOMS: atom_id res chain seq x y z
N MET A 1 8.14 -29.91 11.28
CA MET A 1 6.74 -30.40 11.30
C MET A 1 6.07 -29.93 12.59
N ASN A 2 5.59 -28.67 12.60
CA ASN A 2 4.87 -28.10 13.73
C ASN A 2 3.38 -27.99 13.37
N SER A 3 2.54 -28.60 14.20
CA SER A 3 1.10 -28.74 14.07
C SER A 3 0.30 -27.45 14.32
N SER A 4 0.96 -26.31 14.51
CA SER A 4 0.34 -25.00 14.81
C SER A 4 -0.09 -24.20 13.58
N ILE A 5 0.27 -24.63 12.37
CA ILE A 5 -0.01 -23.91 11.11
C ILE A 5 -1.36 -24.32 10.47
N ASN A 6 -2.03 -25.36 10.99
CA ASN A 6 -3.15 -26.02 10.31
C ASN A 6 -4.53 -25.32 10.40
N ASN A 7 -4.68 -24.24 11.17
CA ASN A 7 -5.95 -23.51 11.25
C ASN A 7 -5.75 -22.05 10.87
N ILE A 8 -5.61 -21.79 9.57
CA ILE A 8 -5.80 -20.43 9.06
C ILE A 8 -7.26 -20.07 9.24
N THR A 9 -7.55 -19.27 10.25
CA THR A 9 -8.89 -18.76 10.53
C THR A 9 -9.17 -17.56 9.64
N LYS A 10 -10.43 -17.43 9.19
CA LYS A 10 -10.89 -16.25 8.46
C LYS A 10 -10.50 -14.97 9.21
N PHE A 11 -9.87 -14.04 8.51
CA PHE A 11 -9.41 -12.77 9.06
C PHE A 11 -9.74 -11.65 8.08
N GLY A 12 -10.25 -10.53 8.58
CA GLY A 12 -10.73 -9.44 7.73
C GLY A 12 -12.10 -9.70 7.09
N SER A 13 -12.55 -8.73 6.28
CA SER A 13 -13.87 -8.74 5.64
C SER A 13 -13.89 -9.19 4.17
N TYR A 14 -12.71 -9.47 3.59
CA TYR A 14 -12.62 -10.03 2.24
C TYR A 14 -13.04 -11.51 2.20
N ALA A 15 -13.40 -11.99 1.01
CA ALA A 15 -13.69 -13.40 0.79
C ALA A 15 -12.39 -14.23 0.82
N GLU A 16 -12.46 -15.44 1.38
CA GLU A 16 -11.31 -16.36 1.45
C GLU A 16 -10.83 -16.80 0.05
N ASN A 17 -11.74 -16.80 -0.93
CA ASN A 17 -11.42 -17.06 -2.33
C ASN A 17 -10.61 -15.92 -2.96
N ASP A 18 -10.73 -14.70 -2.44
CA ASP A 18 -9.99 -13.54 -2.94
C ASP A 18 -8.60 -13.44 -2.30
N VAL A 19 -8.48 -13.69 -1.00
CA VAL A 19 -7.20 -13.59 -0.27
C VAL A 19 -7.17 -14.44 1.00
N ILE A 20 -6.00 -14.98 1.31
CA ILE A 20 -5.70 -15.61 2.60
C ILE A 20 -4.73 -14.71 3.38
N PHE A 21 -5.10 -14.26 4.57
CA PHE A 21 -4.20 -13.52 5.45
C PHE A 21 -3.29 -14.47 6.22
N LEU A 22 -1.98 -14.25 6.12
CA LEU A 22 -0.97 -14.91 6.95
C LEU A 22 -0.54 -13.94 8.04
N LEU A 23 -1.47 -13.68 8.96
CA LEU A 23 -1.30 -12.75 10.07
C LEU A 23 -1.85 -13.38 11.34
N LYS A 24 -1.14 -13.22 12.45
CA LYS A 24 -1.65 -13.60 13.77
C LYS A 24 -2.77 -12.65 14.18
N ASP A 25 -3.92 -13.20 14.58
CA ASP A 25 -5.04 -12.39 15.05
C ASP A 25 -4.74 -11.82 16.45
N LEU A 26 -4.60 -10.50 16.52
CA LEU A 26 -4.38 -9.75 17.75
C LEU A 26 -5.61 -8.92 18.18
N SER A 27 -6.79 -9.21 17.61
CA SER A 27 -8.02 -8.43 17.82
C SER A 27 -8.42 -8.30 19.29
N HIS A 28 -8.11 -9.31 20.09
CA HIS A 28 -8.43 -9.36 21.52
C HIS A 28 -7.41 -8.63 22.42
N PHE A 29 -6.30 -8.12 21.88
CA PHE A 29 -5.28 -7.40 22.63
C PHE A 29 -5.46 -5.88 22.54
N GLN A 30 -5.16 -5.18 23.63
CA GLN A 30 -5.15 -3.71 23.66
C GLN A 30 -3.81 -3.20 23.10
N LEU A 31 -3.80 -2.87 21.81
CA LEU A 31 -2.61 -2.35 21.11
C LEU A 31 -2.74 -0.88 20.76
N GLU A 32 -3.97 -0.36 20.79
CA GLU A 32 -4.28 1.00 20.39
C GLU A 32 -3.95 2.01 21.49
N GLY A 33 -3.29 3.09 21.08
CA GLY A 33 -2.98 4.22 21.96
C GLY A 33 -3.23 5.57 21.29
N SER A 34 -3.43 6.61 22.11
CA SER A 34 -3.51 7.99 21.64
C SER A 34 -2.22 8.43 20.95
N ILE A 35 -2.30 9.46 20.10
CA ILE A 35 -1.14 10.01 19.37
C ILE A 35 -0.04 10.41 20.36
N ASP A 36 -0.37 11.19 21.39
CA ASP A 36 0.60 11.68 22.39
C ASP A 36 1.29 10.53 23.14
N ASN A 37 0.55 9.50 23.53
CA ASN A 37 1.12 8.35 24.25
C ASN A 37 2.06 7.56 23.34
N ARG A 38 1.66 7.34 22.08
CA ARG A 38 2.50 6.61 21.12
C ARG A 38 3.75 7.39 20.74
N GLU A 39 3.65 8.70 20.54
CA GLU A 39 4.82 9.54 20.27
C GLU A 39 5.81 9.52 21.44
N LYS A 40 5.32 9.56 22.69
CA LYS A 40 6.17 9.38 23.89
C LYS A 40 6.88 8.03 23.90
N GLN A 41 6.17 6.93 23.65
CA GLN A 41 6.79 5.60 23.66
C GLN A 41 7.82 5.41 22.54
N ILE A 42 7.56 5.97 21.35
CA ILE A 42 8.53 5.96 20.25
C ILE A 42 9.79 6.75 20.64
N GLN A 43 9.65 7.87 21.35
CA GLN A 43 10.80 8.62 21.88
C GLN A 43 11.58 7.83 22.95
N LEU A 44 10.92 6.92 23.68
CA LEU A 44 11.54 6.02 24.65
C LEU A 44 12.18 4.76 24.02
N GLY A 45 12.17 4.67 22.69
CA GLY A 45 12.83 3.59 21.94
C GLY A 45 11.90 2.45 21.49
N GLN A 46 10.60 2.54 21.77
CA GLN A 46 9.63 1.56 21.28
C GLN A 46 9.48 1.66 19.75
N HIS A 47 9.47 0.53 19.05
CA HIS A 47 9.24 0.56 17.61
C HIS A 47 7.77 0.85 17.29
N TYR A 48 7.50 1.64 16.23
CA TYR A 48 6.13 2.05 15.88
C TYR A 48 5.20 0.88 15.55
N SER A 49 5.75 -0.27 15.18
CA SER A 49 5.01 -1.49 14.83
C SER A 49 4.57 -2.31 16.05
N GLU A 50 4.97 -1.93 17.26
CA GLU A 50 4.57 -2.65 18.48
C GLU A 50 3.20 -2.21 19.00
N THR A 51 2.68 -1.08 18.50
CA THR A 51 1.40 -0.47 18.88
C THR A 51 0.64 0.04 17.66
N LEU A 52 -0.67 0.21 17.80
CA LEU A 52 -1.54 0.73 16.74
C LEU A 52 -2.08 2.12 17.09
N PRO A 53 -2.30 3.01 16.11
CA PRO A 53 -3.15 4.17 16.35
C PRO A 53 -4.58 3.70 16.62
N ILE A 54 -5.34 4.47 17.40
CA ILE A 54 -6.79 4.29 17.47
C ILE A 54 -7.37 4.50 16.08
N GLU A 55 -8.14 3.51 15.64
CA GLU A 55 -8.88 3.57 14.40
C GLU A 55 -10.28 4.09 14.67
N TYR A 56 -10.68 5.12 13.93
CA TYR A 56 -11.98 5.77 14.06
C TYR A 56 -12.84 5.49 12.84
N GLN A 57 -14.15 5.56 13.03
CA GLN A 57 -15.08 5.63 11.93
C GLN A 57 -14.72 6.82 11.02
N PRO A 58 -14.62 6.62 9.70
CA PRO A 58 -14.34 7.72 8.79
C PRO A 58 -15.41 8.81 8.92
N PRO A 59 -15.03 10.10 9.03
CA PRO A 59 -16.01 11.17 9.04
C PRO A 59 -16.78 11.25 7.71
N ALA A 60 -17.96 11.87 7.73
CA ALA A 60 -18.85 11.92 6.56
C ALA A 60 -18.17 12.50 5.29
N ASN A 61 -17.38 13.56 5.45
CA ASN A 61 -16.65 14.19 4.34
C ASN A 61 -15.59 13.27 3.70
N TYR A 62 -15.01 12.33 4.46
CA TYR A 62 -14.11 11.31 3.90
C TYR A 62 -14.87 10.28 3.08
N MET A 63 -16.05 9.88 3.55
CA MET A 63 -16.89 8.92 2.84
C MET A 63 -17.43 9.51 1.54
N GLU A 64 -17.77 10.80 1.55
CA GLU A 64 -18.15 11.55 0.35
C GLU A 64 -16.98 11.62 -0.65
N LEU A 65 -15.80 12.09 -0.21
CA LEU A 65 -14.60 12.13 -1.05
C LEU A 65 -14.27 10.75 -1.63
N PHE A 66 -14.37 9.69 -0.82
CA PHE A 66 -14.17 8.32 -1.27
C PHE A 66 -15.15 7.94 -2.39
N ARG A 67 -16.46 8.19 -2.22
CA ARG A 67 -17.48 7.84 -3.22
C ARG A 67 -17.30 8.62 -4.52
N GLU A 68 -17.05 9.93 -4.43
CA GLU A 68 -16.79 10.76 -5.60
C GLU A 68 -15.55 10.27 -6.36
N THR A 69 -14.45 10.07 -5.65
CA THR A 69 -13.17 9.60 -6.22
C THR A 69 -13.30 8.20 -6.81
N LEU A 70 -14.08 7.32 -6.18
CA LEU A 70 -14.33 5.96 -6.68
C LEU A 70 -15.05 6.02 -8.03
N ILE A 71 -16.12 6.82 -8.15
CA ILE A 71 -16.84 6.94 -9.42
C ILE A 71 -15.98 7.64 -10.49
N GLU A 72 -15.23 8.67 -10.12
CA GLU A 72 -14.37 9.41 -11.05
C GLU A 72 -13.22 8.55 -11.60
N TYR A 73 -12.59 7.73 -10.75
CA TYR A 73 -11.37 7.00 -11.12
C TYR A 73 -11.51 5.48 -11.25
N LYS A 74 -12.70 4.89 -11.10
CA LYS A 74 -12.90 3.42 -11.21
C LYS A 74 -12.27 2.81 -12.45
N GLN A 75 -12.45 3.42 -13.62
CA GLN A 75 -11.91 2.90 -14.88
C GLN A 75 -10.39 3.07 -14.94
N LYS A 76 -9.83 4.18 -14.44
CA LYS A 76 -8.38 4.38 -14.35
C LYS A 76 -7.73 3.37 -13.41
N VAL A 77 -8.33 3.12 -12.25
CA VAL A 77 -7.87 2.12 -11.30
C VAL A 77 -7.94 0.72 -11.93
N ALA A 78 -9.06 0.37 -12.58
CA ALA A 78 -9.23 -0.89 -13.29
C ALA A 78 -8.17 -1.09 -14.39
N LEU A 79 -7.92 -0.06 -15.21
CA LEU A 79 -6.89 -0.09 -16.25
C LEU A 79 -5.50 -0.29 -15.65
N CYS A 80 -5.13 0.47 -14.61
CA CYS A 80 -3.82 0.32 -13.95
C CYS A 80 -3.65 -1.07 -13.34
N THR A 81 -4.70 -1.62 -12.70
CA THR A 81 -4.71 -3.01 -12.22
C THR A 81 -4.52 -3.98 -13.37
N GLY A 82 -5.26 -3.83 -14.47
CA GLY A 82 -5.16 -4.69 -15.64
C GLY A 82 -3.76 -4.68 -16.22
N ILE A 83 -3.13 -3.51 -16.37
CA ILE A 83 -1.76 -3.37 -16.86
C ILE A 83 -0.77 -4.16 -16.00
N VAL A 84 -0.90 -4.08 -14.67
CA VAL A 84 -0.04 -4.85 -13.75
C VAL A 84 -0.32 -6.34 -13.86
N ALA A 85 -1.59 -6.73 -13.91
CA ALA A 85 -2.00 -8.13 -14.02
C ALA A 85 -1.47 -8.79 -15.31
N GLU A 86 -1.53 -8.07 -16.43
CA GLU A 86 -0.97 -8.50 -17.72
C GLU A 86 0.55 -8.65 -17.68
N GLN A 87 1.26 -7.71 -17.05
CA GLN A 87 2.71 -7.82 -16.87
C GLN A 87 3.08 -9.07 -16.06
N ILE A 88 2.40 -9.28 -14.92
CA ILE A 88 2.64 -10.44 -14.05
C ILE A 88 2.34 -11.74 -14.81
N TYR A 89 1.18 -11.83 -15.45
CA TYR A 89 0.76 -13.04 -16.14
C TYR A 89 1.63 -13.32 -17.38
N GLY A 90 2.04 -12.29 -18.12
CA GLY A 90 2.96 -12.41 -19.25
C GLY A 90 4.36 -12.89 -18.85
N LEU A 91 4.85 -12.49 -17.67
CA LEU A 91 6.18 -12.87 -17.18
C LEU A 91 6.19 -14.26 -16.51
N LYS A 92 5.15 -14.60 -15.75
CA LYS A 92 5.16 -15.74 -14.81
C LYS A 92 4.04 -16.76 -15.04
N GLY A 93 2.96 -16.40 -15.74
CA GLY A 93 1.83 -17.27 -16.06
C GLY A 93 1.12 -17.86 -14.84
N GLU A 94 0.52 -19.05 -15.01
CA GLU A 94 -0.25 -19.76 -13.98
C GLU A 94 0.59 -20.27 -12.79
N ASN A 95 1.92 -20.27 -12.94
CA ASN A 95 2.86 -20.68 -11.89
C ASN A 95 3.10 -19.59 -10.84
N THR A 96 2.37 -18.48 -10.89
CA THR A 96 2.49 -17.37 -9.97
C THR A 96 1.70 -17.59 -8.68
N VAL A 97 2.28 -17.21 -7.54
CA VAL A 97 1.57 -16.92 -6.29
C VAL A 97 1.60 -15.42 -6.05
N LEU A 98 0.42 -14.81 -5.93
CA LEU A 98 0.28 -13.39 -5.62
C LEU A 98 0.49 -13.19 -4.12
N VAL A 99 1.37 -12.26 -3.75
CA VAL A 99 1.67 -11.94 -2.34
C VAL A 99 1.54 -10.45 -2.11
N SER A 100 0.39 -10.02 -1.61
CA SER A 100 0.16 -8.62 -1.28
C SER A 100 0.80 -8.23 0.06
N LEU A 101 1.36 -7.03 0.08
CA LEU A 101 1.93 -6.42 1.28
C LEU A 101 0.80 -5.73 2.04
N ALA A 102 0.52 -6.25 3.24
CA ALA A 102 -0.54 -5.72 4.06
C ALA A 102 -0.21 -4.28 4.48
N ARG A 103 -1.11 -3.32 4.32
CA ARG A 103 -2.54 -3.49 3.99
C ARG A 103 -2.94 -2.90 2.63
N ALA A 104 -2.19 -1.92 2.14
CA ALA A 104 -2.54 -1.20 0.92
C ALA A 104 -2.45 -2.08 -0.34
N GLY A 105 -1.54 -3.07 -0.33
CA GLY A 105 -1.41 -4.04 -1.42
C GLY A 105 -2.56 -5.03 -1.51
N THR A 106 -3.22 -5.35 -0.38
CA THR A 106 -4.26 -6.40 -0.33
C THR A 106 -5.40 -6.20 -1.34
N PRO A 107 -6.11 -5.04 -1.38
CA PRO A 107 -7.15 -4.82 -2.37
C PRO A 107 -6.61 -4.91 -3.81
N ILE A 108 -5.37 -4.48 -4.06
CA ILE A 108 -4.78 -4.52 -5.40
C ILE A 108 -4.45 -5.96 -5.81
N GLY A 109 -3.94 -6.78 -4.90
CA GLY A 109 -3.74 -8.21 -5.14
C GLY A 109 -5.05 -8.93 -5.45
N ILE A 110 -6.14 -8.58 -4.77
CA ILE A 110 -7.49 -9.11 -5.08
C ILE A 110 -7.93 -8.69 -6.48
N LEU A 111 -7.80 -7.40 -6.83
CA LEU A 111 -8.18 -6.90 -8.15
C LEU A 111 -7.37 -7.57 -9.27
N ILE A 112 -6.06 -7.76 -9.09
CA ILE A 112 -5.19 -8.50 -10.02
C ILE A 112 -5.67 -9.95 -10.16
N LYS A 113 -5.97 -10.63 -9.05
CA LYS A 113 -6.50 -11.99 -9.07
C LYS A 113 -7.82 -12.08 -9.84
N ARG A 114 -8.77 -11.19 -9.54
CA ARG A 114 -10.08 -11.14 -10.21
C ARG A 114 -9.94 -10.87 -11.71
N TYR A 115 -9.07 -9.94 -12.11
CA TYR A 115 -8.76 -9.65 -13.51
C TYR A 115 -8.25 -10.90 -14.25
N ILE A 116 -7.24 -11.58 -13.67
CA ILE A 116 -6.64 -12.78 -14.27
C ILE A 116 -7.68 -13.91 -14.37
N LYS A 117 -8.50 -14.08 -13.33
CA LYS A 117 -9.56 -15.10 -13.32
C LYS A 117 -10.63 -14.81 -14.38
N GLU A 118 -11.02 -13.56 -14.58
CA GLU A 118 -12.03 -13.20 -15.56
C GLU A 118 -11.51 -13.34 -16.99
N LYS A 119 -10.30 -12.83 -17.27
CA LYS A 119 -9.73 -12.80 -18.62
C LYS A 119 -9.14 -14.14 -19.06
N TYR A 120 -8.42 -14.81 -18.17
CA TYR A 120 -7.65 -16.02 -18.48
C TYR A 120 -8.26 -17.29 -17.89
N HIS A 121 -9.33 -17.19 -17.11
CA HIS A 121 -9.94 -18.32 -16.39
C HIS A 121 -8.96 -19.04 -15.44
N ALA A 122 -7.88 -18.36 -15.04
CA ALA A 122 -6.86 -18.87 -14.13
C ALA A 122 -7.08 -18.34 -12.70
N ASP A 123 -7.19 -19.25 -11.72
CA ASP A 123 -7.39 -18.90 -10.31
C ASP A 123 -6.06 -18.99 -9.54
N LEU A 124 -5.33 -17.87 -9.48
CA LEU A 124 -4.04 -17.83 -8.80
C LEU A 124 -4.19 -17.83 -7.27
N PRO A 125 -3.33 -18.54 -6.52
CA PRO A 125 -3.24 -18.39 -5.08
C PRO A 125 -2.86 -16.95 -4.72
N HIS A 126 -3.52 -16.39 -3.70
CA HIS A 126 -3.25 -15.05 -3.22
C HIS A 126 -3.17 -15.01 -1.69
N TYR A 127 -2.06 -14.50 -1.18
CA TYR A 127 -1.80 -14.30 0.24
C TYR A 127 -1.56 -12.83 0.54
N SER A 128 -1.98 -12.37 1.72
CA SER A 128 -1.58 -11.07 2.27
C SER A 128 -0.65 -11.29 3.45
N VAL A 129 0.54 -10.69 3.40
CA VAL A 129 1.61 -10.88 4.39
C VAL A 129 2.07 -9.55 4.98
N SER A 130 2.74 -9.60 6.13
CA SER A 130 3.34 -8.42 6.73
C SER A 130 4.70 -8.09 6.13
N ILE A 131 4.93 -6.81 5.89
CA ILE A 131 6.26 -6.19 5.82
C ILE A 131 6.28 -4.96 6.72
N ILE A 132 7.34 -4.78 7.50
CA ILE A 132 7.48 -3.65 8.41
C ILE A 132 8.83 -3.00 8.15
N ARG A 133 8.84 -1.70 7.85
CA ARG A 133 10.08 -0.94 7.66
C ARG A 133 10.99 -1.10 8.88
N ASP A 134 12.27 -1.32 8.64
CA ASP A 134 13.32 -1.55 9.63
C ASP A 134 13.21 -2.91 10.38
N LYS A 135 12.25 -3.78 9.99
CA LYS A 135 12.01 -5.10 10.58
C LYS A 135 11.91 -6.23 9.54
N GLY A 136 11.76 -5.91 8.26
CA GLY A 136 11.68 -6.87 7.18
C GLY A 136 10.29 -7.49 6.95
N LEU A 137 10.32 -8.51 6.10
CA LEU A 137 9.20 -9.34 5.69
C LEU A 137 8.97 -10.45 6.73
N ASP A 138 7.73 -10.88 6.89
CA ASP A 138 7.41 -12.03 7.73
C ASP A 138 7.96 -13.34 7.12
N GLU A 139 9.12 -13.79 7.60
CA GLU A 139 9.80 -14.99 7.12
C GLU A 139 8.96 -16.27 7.29
N ASN A 140 8.13 -16.34 8.34
CA ASN A 140 7.28 -17.50 8.60
C ASN A 140 6.16 -17.58 7.56
N ALA A 141 5.56 -16.43 7.21
CA ALA A 141 4.56 -16.36 6.15
C ALA A 141 5.13 -16.75 4.79
N ILE A 142 6.36 -16.33 4.48
CA ILE A 142 7.03 -16.71 3.23
C ILE A 142 7.36 -18.19 3.20
N SER A 143 7.90 -18.73 4.29
CA SER A 143 8.19 -20.16 4.43
C SER A 143 6.92 -20.98 4.22
N PHE A 144 5.80 -20.57 4.83
CA PHE A 144 4.50 -21.20 4.64
C PHE A 144 4.05 -21.22 3.17
N ILE A 145 4.19 -20.09 2.45
CA ILE A 145 3.79 -20.00 1.04
C ILE A 145 4.62 -20.94 0.18
N LEU A 146 5.94 -20.98 0.38
CA LEU A 146 6.86 -21.83 -0.38
C LEU A 146 6.63 -23.31 -0.12
N GLU A 147 6.34 -23.70 1.13
CA GLU A 147 5.97 -25.07 1.49
C GLU A 147 4.62 -25.48 0.87
N LYS A 148 3.65 -24.55 0.83
CA LYS A 148 2.30 -24.82 0.30
C LYS A 148 2.27 -24.88 -1.23
N HIS A 149 3.12 -24.11 -1.89
CA HIS A 149 3.19 -23.97 -3.35
C HIS A 149 4.59 -24.25 -3.89
N PRO A 150 5.09 -25.49 -3.76
CA PRO A 150 6.44 -25.83 -4.20
C PRO A 150 6.62 -25.61 -5.70
N GLY A 151 7.70 -24.95 -6.09
CA GLY A 151 8.04 -24.67 -7.49
C GLY A 151 7.30 -23.49 -8.12
N LYS A 152 6.36 -22.85 -7.40
CA LYS A 152 5.72 -21.61 -7.87
C LYS A 152 6.58 -20.38 -7.59
N THR A 153 6.39 -19.33 -8.38
CA THR A 153 7.09 -18.05 -8.24
C THR A 153 6.23 -17.04 -7.49
N ILE A 154 6.83 -16.33 -6.53
CA ILE A 154 6.13 -15.26 -5.81
C ILE A 154 6.16 -13.98 -6.64
N GLN A 155 5.06 -13.24 -6.62
CA GLN A 155 4.99 -11.84 -7.04
C GLN A 155 4.50 -10.98 -5.89
N PHE A 156 5.36 -10.09 -5.39
CA PHE A 156 4.99 -9.12 -4.37
C PHE A 156 4.15 -7.98 -4.96
N ILE A 157 3.13 -7.54 -4.23
CA ILE A 157 2.16 -6.54 -4.69
C ILE A 157 1.93 -5.48 -3.61
N ASP A 158 1.97 -4.20 -3.98
CA ASP A 158 1.51 -3.07 -3.16
C ASP A 158 0.60 -2.13 -3.97
N GLY A 159 -0.05 -1.18 -3.30
CA GLY A 159 -0.95 -0.24 -3.95
C GLY A 159 -0.27 0.96 -4.59
N TRP A 160 0.78 1.49 -3.96
CA TRP A 160 1.43 2.71 -4.42
C TRP A 160 2.84 2.81 -3.85
N THR A 161 3.79 3.31 -4.64
CA THR A 161 5.14 3.61 -4.15
C THR A 161 5.57 5.02 -4.57
N GLY A 162 6.16 5.77 -3.63
CA GLY A 162 6.61 7.15 -3.87
C GLY A 162 8.11 7.30 -3.74
N LYS A 163 8.63 7.16 -2.52
CA LYS A 163 10.09 7.27 -2.27
C LYS A 163 10.80 5.92 -2.12
N GLY A 164 10.17 4.83 -2.54
CA GLY A 164 10.78 3.49 -2.58
C GLY A 164 11.00 2.82 -1.22
N ALA A 165 10.42 3.33 -0.13
CA ALA A 165 10.69 2.81 1.21
C ALA A 165 10.34 1.32 1.37
N ILE A 166 9.22 0.87 0.81
CA ILE A 166 8.81 -0.55 0.86
C ILE A 166 9.61 -1.38 -0.14
N SER A 167 9.87 -0.88 -1.35
CA SER A 167 10.73 -1.57 -2.33
C SER A 167 12.12 -1.86 -1.76
N ILE A 168 12.75 -0.87 -1.11
CA ILE A 168 14.06 -1.03 -0.45
C ILE A 168 13.99 -2.04 0.70
N GLU A 169 12.95 -1.98 1.54
CA GLU A 169 12.77 -2.93 2.63
C GLU A 169 12.57 -4.37 2.11
N LEU A 170 11.82 -4.52 1.01
CA LEU A 170 11.57 -5.81 0.38
C LEU A 170 12.86 -6.41 -0.21
N THR A 171 13.61 -5.63 -1.00
CA THR A 171 14.92 -6.06 -1.51
C THR A 171 15.85 -6.51 -0.39
N LYS A 172 15.91 -5.74 0.69
CA LYS A 172 16.70 -6.09 1.87
C LYS A 172 16.23 -7.42 2.50
N ALA A 173 14.92 -7.57 2.73
CA ALA A 173 14.37 -8.77 3.34
C ALA A 173 14.57 -10.02 2.47
N CYS A 174 14.38 -9.92 1.15
CA CYS A 174 14.64 -11.01 0.21
C CYS A 174 16.12 -11.43 0.22
N LYS A 175 17.04 -10.45 0.30
CA LYS A 175 18.48 -10.73 0.46
C LYS A 175 18.78 -11.47 1.77
N GLU A 176 18.23 -11.01 2.89
CA GLU A 176 18.42 -11.65 4.20
C GLU A 176 17.89 -13.10 4.21
N ILE A 177 16.73 -13.34 3.60
CA ILE A 177 16.16 -14.69 3.41
C ILE A 177 17.09 -15.57 2.57
N SER A 178 17.65 -15.02 1.48
CA SER A 178 18.60 -15.75 0.63
C SER A 178 19.88 -16.11 1.38
N GLU A 179 20.42 -15.20 2.19
CA GLU A 179 21.64 -15.43 2.97
C GLU A 179 21.41 -16.46 4.10
N LYS A 180 20.24 -16.41 4.75
CA LYS A 180 19.91 -17.26 5.90
C LYS A 180 19.46 -18.67 5.51
N TYR A 181 18.70 -18.80 4.43
CA TYR A 181 18.03 -20.05 4.06
C TYR A 181 18.41 -20.58 2.67
N GLY A 182 19.19 -19.83 1.88
CA GLY A 182 19.52 -20.22 0.49
C GLY A 182 18.33 -20.09 -0.48
N ILE A 183 17.27 -19.38 -0.08
CA ILE A 183 16.05 -19.19 -0.88
C ILE A 183 16.15 -17.86 -1.61
N VAL A 184 16.26 -17.91 -2.94
CA VAL A 184 16.28 -16.71 -3.79
C VAL A 184 14.84 -16.35 -4.17
N LEU A 185 14.41 -15.15 -3.77
CA LEU A 185 13.13 -14.57 -4.12
C LEU A 185 13.33 -13.45 -5.13
N ASP A 186 12.41 -13.34 -6.08
CA ASP A 186 12.26 -12.15 -6.91
C ASP A 186 11.67 -11.02 -6.06
N ASP A 187 12.47 -9.98 -5.84
CA ASP A 187 12.14 -8.83 -4.99
C ASP A 187 11.43 -7.70 -5.77
N SER A 188 11.09 -7.91 -7.04
CA SER A 188 10.34 -6.95 -7.83
C SER A 188 8.95 -6.71 -7.23
N LEU A 189 8.70 -5.45 -6.84
CA LEU A 189 7.40 -5.04 -6.30
C LEU A 189 6.48 -4.60 -7.42
N ALA A 190 5.35 -5.27 -7.60
CA ALA A 190 4.30 -4.82 -8.50
C ALA A 190 3.39 -3.79 -7.81
N VAL A 191 3.14 -2.64 -8.44
CA VAL A 191 2.32 -1.58 -7.84
C VAL A 191 1.30 -0.99 -8.81
N LEU A 192 0.14 -0.57 -8.30
CA LEU A 192 -0.85 0.10 -9.13
C LEU A 192 -0.32 1.44 -9.69
N ALA A 193 0.34 2.23 -8.84
CA ALA A 193 0.95 3.49 -9.24
C ALA A 193 2.36 3.68 -8.64
N ASP A 194 3.29 4.13 -9.48
CA ASP A 194 4.67 4.42 -9.13
C ASP A 194 5.12 5.78 -9.66
N PRO A 195 4.64 6.89 -9.07
CA PRO A 195 5.20 8.22 -9.35
C PRO A 195 6.64 8.37 -8.86
N GLY A 196 7.16 7.39 -8.13
CA GLY A 196 8.51 7.37 -7.59
C GLY A 196 9.61 6.86 -8.51
N HIS A 197 9.23 6.18 -9.59
CA HIS A 197 10.13 5.38 -10.42
C HIS A 197 10.94 4.35 -9.60
N CYS A 198 10.28 3.66 -8.67
CA CYS A 198 10.89 2.71 -7.74
C CYS A 198 10.82 1.24 -8.20
N THR A 199 10.02 0.92 -9.21
CA THR A 199 9.86 -0.44 -9.75
C THR A 199 9.68 -0.44 -11.27
N THR A 200 9.89 -1.62 -11.85
CA THR A 200 9.66 -1.93 -13.27
C THR A 200 8.26 -2.50 -13.52
N LEU A 201 7.55 -2.98 -12.49
CA LEU A 201 6.20 -3.53 -12.59
C LEU A 201 5.19 -2.55 -12.01
N TYR A 202 4.59 -1.73 -12.88
CA TYR A 202 3.67 -0.68 -12.47
C TYR A 202 2.49 -0.50 -13.44
N GLY A 203 1.37 0.02 -12.93
CA GLY A 203 0.21 0.37 -13.74
C GLY A 203 0.33 1.76 -14.38
N THR A 204 0.85 2.74 -13.62
CA THR A 204 1.10 4.10 -14.12
C THR A 204 2.21 4.81 -13.35
N ARG A 205 2.83 5.81 -13.99
CA ARG A 205 3.72 6.81 -13.36
C ARG A 205 2.97 8.03 -12.83
N GLU A 206 1.68 8.17 -13.13
CA GLU A 206 0.88 9.30 -12.67
C GLU A 206 0.63 9.26 -11.15
N ASP A 207 0.66 10.43 -10.52
CA ASP A 207 0.27 10.62 -9.12
C ASP A 207 -1.17 11.14 -9.05
N PHE A 208 -2.12 10.22 -8.87
CA PHE A 208 -3.54 10.52 -8.69
C PHE A 208 -4.06 9.94 -7.36
N LEU A 209 -5.24 10.38 -6.92
CA LEU A 209 -5.85 9.85 -5.70
C LEU A 209 -6.47 8.48 -5.97
N ILE A 210 -5.79 7.41 -5.55
CA ILE A 210 -6.38 6.07 -5.50
C ILE A 210 -7.50 6.10 -4.43
N PRO A 211 -8.76 5.74 -4.74
CA PRO A 211 -9.88 5.91 -3.81
C PRO A 211 -9.65 5.24 -2.45
N SER A 212 -9.01 4.06 -2.45
CA SER A 212 -8.66 3.33 -1.22
C SER A 212 -7.70 4.10 -0.29
N ALA A 213 -7.03 5.16 -0.77
CA ALA A 213 -6.18 5.99 0.06
C ALA A 213 -6.96 6.94 0.98
N CYS A 214 -8.21 7.26 0.65
CA CYS A 214 -9.06 8.17 1.44
C CYS A 214 -9.37 7.59 2.83
N LEU A 215 -9.58 6.28 2.87
CA LEU A 215 -10.01 5.57 4.06
C LEU A 215 -8.88 4.70 4.62
N ASN A 216 -9.08 4.18 5.83
CA ASN A 216 -8.17 3.23 6.46
C ASN A 216 -8.80 1.84 6.39
N SER A 217 -8.90 1.13 7.53
CA SER A 217 -9.40 -0.24 7.67
C SER A 217 -10.67 -0.50 6.86
N THR A 218 -11.59 0.46 6.85
CA THR A 218 -12.91 0.41 6.19
C THR A 218 -12.91 0.31 4.67
N VAL A 219 -11.78 0.48 3.98
CA VAL A 219 -11.65 0.18 2.54
C VAL A 219 -10.57 -0.86 2.26
N SER A 220 -10.03 -1.48 3.32
CA SER A 220 -9.09 -2.56 3.10
C SER A 220 -9.23 -3.67 4.13
N GLY A 221 -10.38 -4.32 4.08
CA GLY A 221 -10.66 -5.59 4.75
C GLY A 221 -10.91 -5.47 6.25
N LEU A 222 -11.12 -4.26 6.78
CA LEU A 222 -11.16 -3.97 8.23
C LEU A 222 -9.90 -4.42 8.99
N VAL A 223 -8.79 -4.60 8.27
CA VAL A 223 -7.52 -5.01 8.87
C VAL A 223 -6.76 -3.77 9.35
N SER A 224 -6.01 -3.89 10.44
CA SER A 224 -5.09 -2.85 10.89
C SER A 224 -3.83 -2.79 10.05
N ARG A 225 -2.88 -1.90 10.41
CA ARG A 225 -1.49 -2.12 10.01
C ARG A 225 -0.95 -3.37 10.70
N THR A 226 0.07 -3.98 10.13
CA THR A 226 0.71 -5.13 10.75
C THR A 226 1.54 -4.71 11.96
N VAL A 227 1.67 -5.65 12.89
CA VAL A 227 2.23 -5.47 14.22
C VAL A 227 3.32 -6.51 14.41
N LEU A 228 4.45 -6.07 14.96
CA LEU A 228 5.49 -6.96 15.43
C LEU A 228 5.79 -6.60 16.88
N ASN A 229 5.12 -7.30 17.80
CA ASN A 229 5.24 -7.13 19.24
C ASN A 229 5.73 -8.45 19.85
N LYS A 230 6.94 -8.46 20.42
CA LYS A 230 7.62 -9.66 20.91
C LYS A 230 6.96 -10.28 22.14
N GLU A 231 6.12 -9.54 22.87
CA GLU A 231 5.38 -10.08 24.02
C GLU A 231 4.16 -10.89 23.57
N LEU A 232 3.64 -10.59 22.37
CA LEU A 232 2.41 -11.20 21.84
C LEU A 232 2.66 -12.16 20.67
N ILE A 233 3.83 -12.06 20.01
CA ILE A 233 4.18 -12.82 18.81
C ILE A 233 5.45 -13.61 19.10
N GLY A 234 5.32 -14.94 19.10
CA GLY A 234 6.41 -15.88 19.26
C GLY A 234 7.29 -15.99 18.00
N PRO A 235 8.45 -16.66 18.09
CA PRO A 235 9.39 -16.79 16.98
C PRO A 235 8.85 -17.56 15.77
N ASP A 236 7.91 -18.48 16.00
CA ASP A 236 7.28 -19.31 14.95
C ASP A 236 5.89 -18.78 14.54
N ASP A 237 5.45 -17.66 15.12
CA ASP A 237 4.19 -17.02 14.76
C ASP A 237 4.36 -16.12 13.53
N PHE A 238 3.27 -15.90 12.80
CA PHE A 238 3.20 -14.78 11.86
C PHE A 238 3.20 -13.45 12.63
N HIS A 239 3.67 -12.40 11.96
CA HIS A 239 3.39 -11.02 12.35
C HIS A 239 1.88 -10.83 12.53
N GLY A 240 1.50 -9.94 13.44
CA GLY A 240 0.12 -9.80 13.86
C GLY A 240 -0.63 -8.67 13.17
N ALA A 241 -1.95 -8.69 13.28
CA ALA A 241 -2.81 -7.55 12.97
C ALA A 241 -4.13 -7.65 13.78
N LYS A 242 -4.90 -6.57 13.81
CA LYS A 242 -6.26 -6.56 14.36
C LYS A 242 -7.30 -6.54 13.25
N TYR A 243 -8.42 -7.20 13.49
CA TYR A 243 -9.64 -7.12 12.69
C TYR A 243 -10.67 -6.25 13.43
N TYR A 244 -11.00 -5.10 12.83
CA TYR A 244 -11.90 -4.09 13.40
C TYR A 244 -13.37 -4.43 13.15
N HIS A 245 -13.87 -5.49 13.79
CA HIS A 245 -15.28 -5.90 13.71
C HIS A 245 -16.26 -4.77 14.07
N ASN A 246 -15.87 -3.87 14.96
CA ASN A 246 -16.66 -2.72 15.41
C ASN A 246 -16.87 -1.65 14.32
N LEU A 247 -16.16 -1.73 13.19
CA LEU A 247 -16.29 -0.80 12.06
C LEU A 247 -17.03 -1.43 10.87
N ALA A 248 -17.64 -2.60 11.04
CA ALA A 248 -18.30 -3.35 9.95
C ALA A 248 -19.39 -2.54 9.23
N GLU A 249 -20.14 -1.70 9.94
CA GLU A 249 -21.19 -0.85 9.33
C GLU A 249 -20.64 0.21 8.37
N SER A 250 -19.35 0.53 8.47
CA SER A 250 -18.67 1.50 7.60
C SER A 250 -17.75 0.83 6.58
N ASP A 251 -17.78 -0.50 6.49
CA ASP A 251 -16.91 -1.24 5.57
C ASP A 251 -17.40 -1.15 4.13
N VAL A 252 -16.57 -0.55 3.28
CA VAL A 252 -16.76 -0.40 1.83
C VAL A 252 -15.72 -1.20 1.05
N SER A 253 -14.99 -2.12 1.70
CA SER A 253 -13.90 -2.87 1.07
C SER A 253 -14.38 -3.72 -0.11
N ASN A 254 -15.50 -4.45 0.03
CA ASN A 254 -16.04 -5.26 -1.05
C ASN A 254 -16.74 -4.40 -2.12
N GLU A 255 -17.44 -3.32 -1.73
CA GLU A 255 -18.02 -2.34 -2.67
C GLU A 255 -16.94 -1.76 -3.60
N TYR A 256 -15.81 -1.33 -3.02
CA TYR A 256 -14.66 -0.84 -3.78
C TYR A 256 -14.17 -1.85 -4.83
N LEU A 257 -14.01 -3.12 -4.42
CA LEU A 257 -13.55 -4.18 -5.31
C LEU A 257 -14.54 -4.44 -6.44
N ASP A 258 -15.84 -4.50 -6.13
CA ASP A 258 -16.88 -4.82 -7.10
C ASP A 258 -17.05 -3.70 -8.12
N VAL A 259 -17.05 -2.44 -7.69
CA VAL A 259 -17.13 -1.27 -8.58
C VAL A 259 -15.99 -1.26 -9.59
N ILE A 260 -14.76 -1.59 -9.17
CA ILE A 260 -13.59 -1.61 -10.07
C ILE A 260 -13.61 -2.85 -10.96
N THR A 261 -13.96 -4.01 -10.40
CA THR A 261 -14.02 -5.29 -11.14
C THR A 261 -14.99 -5.17 -12.32
N ASN A 262 -16.13 -4.48 -12.13
CA ASN A 262 -17.12 -4.25 -13.19
C ASN A 262 -16.60 -3.43 -14.39
N GLU A 263 -15.45 -2.76 -14.25
CA GLU A 263 -14.84 -2.00 -15.35
C GLU A 263 -13.87 -2.85 -16.19
N PHE A 264 -13.49 -4.06 -15.74
CA PHE A 264 -12.50 -4.90 -16.43
C PHE A 264 -12.84 -5.22 -17.89
N PRO A 265 -14.08 -5.61 -18.25
CA PRO A 265 -14.43 -5.87 -19.65
C PRO A 265 -14.10 -4.72 -20.60
N ALA A 266 -14.24 -3.47 -20.12
CA ALA A 266 -14.00 -2.29 -20.93
C ALA A 266 -12.51 -1.97 -21.13
N ILE A 267 -11.62 -2.49 -20.27
CA ILE A 267 -10.19 -2.14 -20.27
C ILE A 267 -9.26 -3.28 -20.72
N PHE A 268 -9.79 -4.48 -21.01
CA PHE A 268 -8.96 -5.67 -21.32
C PHE A 268 -7.98 -5.48 -22.48
N GLU A 269 -8.42 -4.86 -23.57
CA GLU A 269 -7.59 -4.63 -24.76
C GLU A 269 -6.51 -3.58 -24.48
N GLU A 270 -6.88 -2.47 -23.86
CA GLU A 270 -5.97 -1.37 -23.53
C GLU A 270 -4.92 -1.79 -22.50
N ALA A 271 -5.33 -2.56 -21.49
CA ALA A 271 -4.43 -3.11 -20.48
C ALA A 271 -3.35 -4.01 -21.10
N ALA A 272 -3.75 -4.95 -21.96
CA ALA A 272 -2.82 -5.85 -22.64
C ALA A 272 -1.84 -5.10 -23.54
N LYS A 273 -2.34 -4.13 -24.32
CA LYS A 273 -1.51 -3.31 -25.20
C LYS A 273 -0.48 -2.49 -24.39
N SER A 274 -0.93 -1.85 -23.32
CA SER A 274 -0.07 -1.02 -22.46
C SER A 274 0.98 -1.86 -21.73
N ALA A 275 0.59 -3.03 -21.21
CA ALA A 275 1.53 -3.97 -20.60
C ALA A 275 2.58 -4.48 -21.59
N ALA A 276 2.16 -4.87 -22.81
CA ALA A 276 3.09 -5.30 -23.85
C ALA A 276 4.12 -4.21 -24.22
N TYR A 277 3.69 -2.95 -24.28
CA TYR A 277 4.59 -1.82 -24.50
C TYR A 277 5.61 -1.66 -23.35
N LEU A 278 5.14 -1.68 -22.09
CA LEU A 278 6.01 -1.53 -20.92
C LEU A 278 7.05 -2.66 -20.82
N LEU A 279 6.65 -3.90 -21.09
CA LEU A 279 7.56 -5.05 -21.10
C LEU A 279 8.62 -4.96 -22.20
N GLN A 280 8.35 -4.28 -23.33
CA GLN A 280 9.32 -4.08 -24.40
C GLN A 280 10.27 -2.91 -24.13
N TYR A 281 9.79 -1.84 -23.49
CA TYR A 281 10.57 -0.61 -23.28
C TYR A 281 11.69 -0.77 -22.24
N HIS A 282 11.60 -1.77 -21.34
CA HIS A 282 12.62 -2.11 -20.33
C HIS A 282 13.19 -0.89 -19.58
N GLU A 283 12.32 -0.12 -18.92
CA GLU A 283 12.75 0.98 -18.05
C GLU A 283 13.29 0.45 -16.71
N GLU A 284 14.47 0.90 -16.28
CA GLU A 284 15.03 0.60 -14.96
C GLU A 284 14.43 1.49 -13.86
N ALA A 285 14.45 1.00 -12.61
CA ALA A 285 14.04 1.79 -11.44
C ALA A 285 15.10 2.87 -11.12
N THR A 286 14.75 4.14 -11.29
CA THR A 286 15.66 5.28 -11.08
C THR A 286 15.58 5.88 -9.67
N PHE A 287 14.53 5.55 -8.91
CA PHE A 287 14.22 6.13 -7.61
C PHE A 287 14.14 7.67 -7.64
N GLN A 288 13.70 8.25 -8.76
CA GLN A 288 13.56 9.70 -8.95
C GLN A 288 12.75 10.36 -7.82
N GLY A 289 11.71 9.68 -7.33
CA GLY A 289 10.90 10.17 -6.23
C GLY A 289 11.67 10.42 -4.93
N MET A 290 12.74 9.64 -4.65
CA MET A 290 13.60 9.89 -3.50
C MET A 290 14.55 11.06 -3.75
N GLN A 291 15.03 11.24 -4.98
CA GLN A 291 15.87 12.37 -5.37
C GLN A 291 15.10 13.69 -5.20
N ASP A 292 13.84 13.75 -5.65
CA ASP A 292 12.97 14.91 -5.48
C ASP A 292 12.76 15.24 -4.00
N VAL A 293 12.54 14.21 -3.17
CA VAL A 293 12.39 14.37 -1.71
C VAL A 293 13.68 14.92 -1.07
N GLN A 294 14.87 14.51 -1.52
CA GLN A 294 16.13 15.07 -1.03
C GLN A 294 16.35 16.52 -1.47
N LYS A 295 15.94 16.86 -2.70
CA LYS A 295 15.98 18.23 -3.20
C LYS A 295 15.08 19.15 -2.36
N ILE A 296 13.82 18.76 -2.17
CA ILE A 296 12.86 19.48 -1.32
C ILE A 296 13.40 19.62 0.11
N LYS A 297 14.03 18.57 0.65
CA LYS A 297 14.66 18.61 1.97
C LYS A 297 15.69 19.73 2.08
N GLY A 298 16.57 19.86 1.08
CA GLY A 298 17.61 20.90 1.03
C GLY A 298 17.02 22.31 0.88
N GLU A 299 16.13 22.50 -0.09
CA GLU A 299 15.55 23.81 -0.40
C GLU A 299 14.70 24.40 0.74
N TYR A 300 13.99 23.54 1.49
CA TYR A 300 13.14 23.95 2.60
C TYR A 300 13.78 23.75 3.99
N ASN A 301 15.07 23.41 4.05
CA ASN A 301 15.82 23.15 5.30
C ASN A 301 15.11 22.17 6.26
N ILE A 302 14.59 21.07 5.71
CA ILE A 302 13.87 20.05 6.48
C ILE A 302 14.88 19.05 7.06
N GLU A 303 14.80 18.76 8.36
CA GLU A 303 15.76 17.86 9.03
C GLU A 303 15.74 16.43 8.47
N ASN A 304 14.54 15.91 8.19
CA ASN A 304 14.32 14.50 7.85
C ASN A 304 13.29 14.34 6.72
N THR A 305 13.55 13.45 5.77
CA THR A 305 12.67 13.13 4.64
C THR A 305 11.32 12.52 5.06
N ASN A 306 11.17 12.12 6.32
CA ASN A 306 9.90 11.69 6.89
C ASN A 306 8.89 12.83 7.06
N TYR A 307 9.35 14.08 7.07
CA TYR A 307 8.51 15.27 7.10
C TYR A 307 8.04 15.75 5.72
N ILE A 308 8.41 15.01 4.67
CA ILE A 308 8.04 15.26 3.28
C ILE A 308 7.12 14.10 2.88
N LYS A 309 5.88 14.43 2.50
CA LYS A 309 4.81 13.48 2.21
C LYS A 309 4.42 13.60 0.73
N PRO A 310 5.19 12.96 -0.16
CA PRO A 310 4.98 13.07 -1.59
C PRO A 310 3.75 12.27 -2.02
N GLY A 311 3.00 12.80 -2.97
CA GLY A 311 1.84 12.14 -3.54
C GLY A 311 0.51 12.78 -3.13
N VAL A 312 -0.50 12.65 -3.98
CA VAL A 312 -1.86 13.16 -3.71
C VAL A 312 -2.46 12.51 -2.46
N GLY A 313 -2.36 11.19 -2.33
CA GLY A 313 -2.90 10.45 -1.18
C GLY A 313 -2.21 10.83 0.14
N GLU A 314 -0.88 10.96 0.13
CA GLU A 314 -0.11 11.34 1.33
C GLU A 314 -0.34 12.80 1.73
N THR A 315 -0.46 13.71 0.76
CA THR A 315 -0.81 15.12 1.01
C THR A 315 -2.22 15.25 1.58
N THR A 316 -3.18 14.47 1.05
CA THR A 316 -4.55 14.37 1.60
C THR A 316 -4.50 13.95 3.07
N ARG A 317 -3.72 12.92 3.43
CA ARG A 317 -3.55 12.48 4.83
C ARG A 317 -2.90 13.54 5.71
N VAL A 318 -1.93 14.30 5.20
CA VAL A 318 -1.33 15.43 5.93
C VAL A 318 -2.39 16.47 6.27
N LEU A 319 -3.17 16.86 5.27
CA LEU A 319 -4.22 17.85 5.43
C LEU A 319 -5.33 17.40 6.34
N LEU A 320 -5.56 16.11 6.51
CA LEU A 320 -6.70 15.67 7.31
C LEU A 320 -6.33 15.10 8.67
N ARG A 321 -5.06 14.71 8.91
CA ARG A 321 -4.65 13.94 10.11
C ARG A 321 -3.33 14.39 10.73
N ARG A 322 -2.72 15.46 10.23
CA ARG A 322 -1.44 16.01 10.71
C ARG A 322 -1.54 17.53 10.89
N VAL A 323 -0.44 18.11 11.36
CA VAL A 323 -0.21 19.56 11.37
C VAL A 323 0.54 19.92 10.08
N PRO A 324 -0.16 20.36 9.02
CA PRO A 324 0.46 20.77 7.76
C PRO A 324 1.27 22.06 7.94
N TRP A 325 2.35 22.19 7.16
CA TRP A 325 3.11 23.44 7.05
C TRP A 325 2.84 24.13 5.71
N LYS A 326 3.20 23.47 4.61
CA LYS A 326 3.10 23.97 3.23
C LYS A 326 2.72 22.80 2.33
N ILE A 327 2.10 23.10 1.20
CA ILE A 327 1.89 22.14 0.12
C ILE A 327 2.69 22.60 -1.08
N LEU A 328 3.54 21.73 -1.60
CA LEU A 328 4.18 21.93 -2.89
C LEU A 328 3.29 21.33 -3.96
N MET A 329 3.01 22.07 -5.03
CA MET A 329 2.08 21.65 -6.07
C MET A 329 2.69 21.83 -7.44
N LYS A 330 2.72 20.73 -8.21
CA LYS A 330 3.32 20.70 -9.54
C LYS A 330 2.53 21.50 -10.55
N ASP A 331 1.21 21.30 -10.53
CA ASP A 331 0.26 21.95 -11.41
C ASP A 331 -1.03 22.20 -10.62
N MET A 332 -1.45 23.46 -10.53
CA MET A 332 -2.66 23.88 -9.81
C MET A 332 -3.93 23.54 -10.58
N GLU A 333 -3.83 23.36 -11.90
CA GLU A 333 -4.96 23.08 -12.79
C GLU A 333 -5.19 21.58 -12.98
N SER A 334 -4.30 20.73 -12.41
CA SER A 334 -4.44 19.29 -12.48
C SER A 334 -5.79 18.83 -11.89
N PRO A 335 -6.53 17.93 -12.56
CA PRO A 335 -7.78 17.41 -12.01
C PRO A 335 -7.55 16.70 -10.67
N TYR A 336 -6.36 16.15 -10.43
CA TYR A 336 -6.03 15.36 -9.24
C TYR A 336 -5.78 16.19 -7.97
N VAL A 337 -5.77 17.52 -8.04
CA VAL A 337 -5.48 18.39 -6.88
C VAL A 337 -6.68 19.20 -6.38
N ARG A 338 -7.85 19.07 -7.00
CA ARG A 338 -9.04 19.88 -6.66
C ARG A 338 -9.40 19.79 -5.18
N HIS A 339 -9.47 18.57 -4.64
CA HIS A 339 -9.75 18.34 -3.21
C HIS A 339 -8.59 18.82 -2.31
N ILE A 340 -7.34 18.72 -2.77
CA ILE A 340 -6.17 19.25 -2.04
C ILE A 340 -6.29 20.76 -1.87
N LEU A 341 -6.62 21.49 -2.94
CA LEU A 341 -6.77 22.94 -2.93
C LEU A 341 -7.91 23.39 -2.01
N MET A 342 -9.04 22.68 -2.05
CA MET A 342 -10.17 22.92 -1.15
C MET A 342 -9.76 22.75 0.32
N LEU A 343 -9.15 21.61 0.67
CA LEU A 343 -8.70 21.31 2.03
C LEU A 343 -7.60 22.24 2.52
N ALA A 344 -6.68 22.66 1.64
CA ALA A 344 -5.64 23.63 1.95
C ALA A 344 -6.25 24.98 2.32
N LYS A 345 -7.25 25.44 1.56
CA LYS A 345 -7.98 26.67 1.84
C LYS A 345 -8.71 26.61 3.19
N GLU A 346 -9.44 25.52 3.45
CA GLU A 346 -10.15 25.33 4.73
C GLU A 346 -9.22 25.33 5.94
N ARG A 347 -8.03 24.74 5.79
CA ARG A 347 -7.03 24.66 6.87
C ARG A 347 -6.04 25.82 6.90
N ASN A 348 -6.23 26.82 6.03
CA ASN A 348 -5.33 27.97 5.88
C ASN A 348 -3.85 27.54 5.69
N VAL A 349 -3.63 26.55 4.82
CA VAL A 349 -2.31 26.02 4.47
C VAL A 349 -1.85 26.66 3.18
N GLU A 350 -0.64 27.21 3.19
CA GLU A 350 -0.02 27.81 2.01
C GLU A 350 0.28 26.75 0.95
N VAL A 351 -0.16 27.00 -0.28
CA VAL A 351 0.14 26.18 -1.47
C VAL A 351 1.15 26.92 -2.34
N ILE A 352 2.25 26.26 -2.68
CA ILE A 352 3.38 26.81 -3.42
C ILE A 352 3.53 26.06 -4.72
N HIS A 353 3.59 26.80 -5.83
CA HIS A 353 3.89 26.22 -7.13
C HIS A 353 5.32 25.68 -7.17
N TYR A 354 5.45 24.38 -7.46
CA TYR A 354 6.70 23.61 -7.47
C TYR A 354 6.69 22.61 -8.63
N PRO A 355 6.97 23.05 -9.87
CA PRO A 355 6.75 22.23 -11.08
C PRO A 355 7.78 21.10 -11.27
N ASN A 356 8.95 21.21 -10.64
CA ASN A 356 10.09 20.32 -10.88
C ASN A 356 10.13 19.16 -9.88
N MET A 357 9.14 18.27 -9.95
CA MET A 357 9.06 17.01 -9.22
C MET A 357 8.22 15.95 -9.95
N SER A 358 8.35 14.69 -9.53
CA SER A 358 7.63 13.54 -10.09
C SER A 358 6.17 13.52 -9.65
N TYR A 359 5.89 13.97 -8.43
CA TYR A 359 4.56 13.96 -7.81
C TYR A 359 3.70 15.13 -8.28
N THR A 360 2.37 14.96 -8.25
CA THR A 360 1.41 16.03 -8.51
C THR A 360 1.42 17.04 -7.36
N CYS A 361 1.55 16.57 -6.11
CA CYS A 361 1.75 17.43 -4.95
C CYS A 361 2.56 16.75 -3.84
N CYS A 362 3.02 17.55 -2.89
CA CYS A 362 3.73 17.08 -1.70
C CYS A 362 3.33 17.89 -0.46
N GLY A 363 2.87 17.20 0.58
CA GLY A 363 2.60 17.79 1.88
C GLY A 363 3.88 17.91 2.71
N LEU A 364 4.19 19.10 3.18
CA LEU A 364 5.27 19.35 4.14
C LEU A 364 4.67 19.45 5.54
N ILE A 365 5.27 18.75 6.51
CA ILE A 365 4.88 18.82 7.92
C ILE A 365 5.98 19.46 8.77
N LYS A 366 5.57 20.16 9.83
CA LYS A 366 6.49 20.68 10.84
C LYS A 366 6.61 19.70 12.01
N LYS A 367 7.78 19.69 12.66
CA LYS A 367 7.93 19.06 13.96
C LYS A 367 7.07 19.81 14.98
N VAL A 368 6.18 19.11 15.66
CA VAL A 368 5.47 19.68 16.80
C VAL A 368 6.49 19.77 17.94
N GLY A 369 6.93 20.99 18.26
CA GLY A 369 7.92 21.24 19.32
C GLY A 369 9.24 21.84 18.84
N LYS A 370 9.22 23.15 18.60
CA LYS A 370 10.15 24.16 19.16
C LYS A 370 9.46 25.51 18.98
N LYS A 371 9.12 26.15 20.11
CA LYS A 371 8.84 27.59 20.14
C LYS A 371 10.13 28.34 19.83
#